data_AF-A0A7C1CBQ8-F1
#
_entry.id   AF-A0A7C1CBQ8-F1
#
_cell.length_a   1.000
_cell.length_b   1.000
_cell.length_c   1.000
_cell.angle_alpha   90.00
_cell.angle_beta   90.00
_cell.angle_gamma   90.00
#
_symmetry.space_group_name_H-M   'P 1'
#
loop_
_entity.id
_entity.type
_entity.pdbx_description
1 polymer ?
#
loop_
_entity_poly.entity_id
_entity_poly.type
_entity_poly.pdbx_seq_one_letter_code
_entity_poly.pdbx_strand_id
1 'polypeptide(L)' 'MDIPDDVISGEIVSCPDCGLDLEVKLEENGKITLEPAEIEGEDWGE' A
#
# COMPACT_ATOMS: atom_id res chain seq x y z
N MET A 1 10.54 -6.85 3.69
CA MET A 1 9.93 -5.51 3.51
C MET A 1 10.12 -4.71 4.78
N ASP A 2 10.74 -3.54 4.66
CA ASP A 2 10.95 -2.58 5.75
C ASP A 2 9.92 -1.47 5.52
N ILE A 3 9.02 -1.25 6.49
CA ILE A 3 7.97 -0.22 6.42
C ILE A 3 8.41 0.91 7.36
N PRO A 4 8.46 2.17 6.90
CA PRO A 4 8.86 3.29 7.76
C PRO A 4 7.91 3.45 8.95
N ASP A 5 8.44 3.82 10.13
CA ASP A 5 7.63 4.03 11.34
C ASP A 5 6.63 5.20 11.23
N ASP A 6 6.85 6.13 10.29
CA ASP A 6 5.99 7.30 10.05
C ASP A 6 4.92 7.04 8.96
N VAL A 7 4.74 5.78 8.57
CA VAL A 7 3.76 5.38 7.55
C VAL A 7 2.34 5.73 7.99
N ILE A 8 1.53 6.21 7.06
CA ILE A 8 0.12 6.54 7.28
C ILE A 8 -0.80 5.57 6.53
N SER A 9 -2.03 5.42 7.00
CA SER A 9 -3.06 4.67 6.27
C SER A 9 -3.34 5.33 4.91
N GLY A 10 -3.38 4.53 3.84
CA GLY A 10 -3.52 4.99 2.46
C GLY A 10 -2.19 5.30 1.76
N GLU A 11 -1.05 5.18 2.44
CA GLU A 11 0.25 5.28 1.78
C GLU A 11 0.50 4.08 0.87
N ILE A 12 1.05 4.32 -0.32
CA ILE A 12 1.44 3.28 -1.26
C ILE A 12 2.94 2.98 -1.11
N VAL A 13 3.25 1.72 -0.85
CA VAL A 13 4.62 1.22 -0.71
C VAL A 13 4.87 0.10 -1.72
N SER A 14 5.99 0.17 -2.44
CA SER A 14 6.35 -0.86 -3.40
C SER A 14 7.09 -2.01 -2.72
N CYS A 15 6.65 -3.25 -2.97
CA CYS A 15 7.30 -4.44 -2.46
C CYS A 15 8.61 -4.71 -3.22
N PRO A 16 9.79 -4.67 -2.56
CA PRO A 16 11.07 -4.88 -3.24
C PRO A 16 11.28 -6.32 -3.71
N ASP A 17 10.52 -7.27 -3.15
CA ASP A 17 10.65 -8.71 -3.45
C ASP A 17 9.83 -9.12 -4.68
N CYS A 18 8.63 -8.56 -4.88
CA CYS A 18 7.73 -8.94 -5.98
C CYS A 18 7.36 -7.80 -6.94
N GLY A 19 7.72 -6.55 -6.61
CA GLY A 19 7.42 -5.37 -7.42
C GLY A 19 5.96 -4.91 -7.38
N LEU A 20 5.14 -5.48 -6.49
CA LEU A 20 3.74 -5.07 -6.32
C LEU A 20 3.66 -3.77 -5.51
N ASP A 21 2.81 -2.84 -5.95
CA ASP A 21 2.44 -1.70 -5.13
C ASP A 21 1.36 -2.12 -4.12
N LEU A 22 1.58 -1.77 -2.87
CA LEU A 22 0.74 -2.16 -1.74
C LEU A 22 0.25 -0.90 -1.02
N GLU A 23 -1.04 -0.84 -0.70
CA GLU A 23 -1.60 0.18 0.18
C GLU A 23 -1.46 -0.23 1.65
N VAL A 24 -1.05 0.72 2.48
CA VAL A 24 -0.92 0.56 3.92
C VAL A 24 -2.26 0.81 4.60
N LYS A 25 -2.71 -0.13 5.43
CA LYS A 25 -3.84 0.06 6.35
C LYS A 25 -3.39 -0.04 7.80
N LEU A 26 -3.72 0.99 8.56
CA LEU A 26 -3.51 1.07 9.99
C LEU A 26 -4.81 0.72 10.70
N GLU A 27 -4.82 -0.38 11.44
CA GLU A 27 -5.95 -0.80 12.26
C GLU A 27 -6.00 -0.02 13.58
N GLU A 28 -7.17 0.08 14.23
CA GLU A 28 -7.34 0.79 15.51
C GLU A 28 -6.43 0.26 16.65
N ASN A 29 -5.97 -0.98 16.54
CA ASN A 29 -5.04 -1.60 17.49
C ASN A 29 -3.55 -1.30 17.17
N GLY A 30 -3.27 -0.46 16.17
CA GLY A 30 -1.92 -0.12 15.72
C GLY A 30 -1.27 -1.19 14.83
N LYS A 31 -2.02 -2.22 14.41
CA LYS A 31 -1.52 -3.22 13.48
C LYS A 31 -1.47 -2.63 12.07
N ILE A 32 -0.34 -2.83 11.40
CA ILE A 32 -0.16 -2.50 10.00
C ILE A 32 -0.55 -3.72 9.16
N THR A 33 -1.38 -3.52 8.16
CA THR A 33 -1.70 -4.50 7.12
C THR A 33 -1.44 -3.91 5.74
N LEU A 34 -1.10 -4.77 4.78
CA LEU A 34 -0.82 -4.38 3.41
C LEU A 34 -1.81 -5.08 2.49
N GLU A 35 -2.39 -4.33 1.56
CA GLU A 35 -3.23 -4.86 0.49
C GLU A 35 -2.70 -4.40 -0.87
N PRO A 36 -2.95 -5.14 -1.96
CA PRO A 36 -2.64 -4.66 -3.30
C PRO A 36 -3.24 -3.28 -3.49
N ALA A 37 -2.41 -2.30 -3.83
CA ALA A 37 -2.89 -0.99 -4.22
C ALA A 37 -3.87 -1.17 -5.39
N GLU A 38 -4.99 -0.47 -5.37
CA GLU A 38 -5.85 -0.43 -6.55
C GLU A 38 -5.05 0.17 -7.70
N ILE A 39 -4.64 -0.69 -8.63
CA ILE A 39 -4.20 -0.25 -9.94
C ILE A 39 -5.50 0.19 -10.60
N GLU A 40 -5.74 1.50 -10.68
CA GLU A 40 -6.84 2.04 -11.49
C GLU A 40 -6.69 1.47 -12.91
N GLY A 41 -7.47 0.43 -13.16
CA GLY A 41 -7.36 -0.42 -14.33
C GLY A 41 -7.82 0.36 -15.54
N GLU A 42 -6.90 0.61 -16.46
CA GLU A 42 -7.15 0.83 -17.88
C GLU A 42 -8.22 1.87 -18.28
N ASP A 43 -8.60 2.81 -17.42
CA ASP A 43 -9.61 3.85 -17.74
C ASP A 43 -9.21 5.26 -17.26
N TRP A 44 -7.91 5.52 -17.17
CA TRP A 44 -7.37 6.88 -17.10
C TRP A 44 -7.45 7.59 -18.47
N GLY A 45 -8.64 7.63 -19.08
CA GLY A 45 -8.88 8.39 -20.30
C GLY A 45 -9.91 7.76 -21.23
N GLU A 46 -11.17 8.13 -21.02
CA GLU A 46 -12.04 8.53 -22.13
C GLU A 46 -12.14 10.06 -22.19
#